data_AF-A0A7X8YI32-F1
#
_entry.id   AF-A0A7X8YI32-F1
#
_cell.length_a   1.000
_cell.length_b   1.000
_cell.length_c   1.000
_cell.angle_alpha   90.00
_cell.angle_beta   90.00
_cell.angle_gamma   90.00
#
_symmetry.space_group_name_H-M   'P 1'
#
loop_
_entity.id
_entity.type
_entity.pdbx_description
1 polymer ?
#
loop_
_entity_poly.entity_id
_entity_poly.type
_entity_poly.pdbx_seq_one_letter_code
_entity_poly.pdbx_strand_id
1 'polypeptide(L)'
;MDHLIDSAFSKEWLIGGEAVPCRYRYKDDTHELKNHSGLLAQGTQCVHPNGDKFEVINSQRFNTSTYLHTLQPLNDKPKTDWTPQR
;
A
#
# COMPACT_ATOMS: atom_id res chain seq x y z
N MET A 1 -25.00 -15.86 -7.39
CA MET A 1 -23.85 -15.47 -6.55
C MET A 1 -22.60 -15.54 -7.42
N ASP A 2 -21.60 -14.69 -7.17
CA ASP A 2 -20.22 -14.76 -7.74
C ASP A 2 -19.86 -14.10 -9.09
N HIS A 3 -20.41 -12.90 -9.40
CA HIS A 3 -19.82 -12.04 -10.45
C HIS A 3 -19.51 -10.60 -10.00
N LEU A 4 -19.78 -10.24 -8.74
CA LEU A 4 -19.65 -8.86 -8.25
C LEU A 4 -18.40 -8.61 -7.39
N ILE A 5 -17.70 -9.66 -6.94
CA ILE A 5 -16.51 -9.53 -6.08
C ILE A 5 -15.26 -9.24 -6.93
N ASP A 6 -15.25 -9.67 -8.19
CA ASP A 6 -14.07 -9.67 -9.08
C ASP A 6 -13.63 -8.29 -9.61
N SER A 7 -14.50 -7.29 -9.67
CA SER A 7 -14.12 -5.97 -10.23
C SER A 7 -13.43 -5.02 -9.23
N ALA A 8 -13.20 -5.43 -7.99
CA ALA A 8 -12.83 -4.52 -6.91
C ALA A 8 -11.33 -4.45 -6.54
N PHE A 9 -10.46 -5.31 -7.06
CA PHE A 9 -9.00 -5.34 -6.77
C PHE A 9 -8.21 -5.18 -8.06
N SER A 10 -8.23 -3.97 -8.60
CA SER A 10 -7.91 -3.74 -10.01
C SER A 10 -6.41 -3.80 -10.35
N LYS A 11 -5.49 -3.98 -9.37
CA LYS A 11 -4.04 -4.02 -9.63
C LYS A 11 -3.29 -4.91 -8.62
N GLU A 12 -2.33 -5.69 -9.11
CA GLU A 12 -1.38 -6.44 -8.28
C GLU A 12 -0.32 -5.51 -7.72
N TRP A 13 -0.10 -5.60 -6.41
CA TRP A 13 0.94 -4.88 -5.68
C TRP A 13 2.00 -5.88 -5.25
N LEU A 14 3.27 -5.47 -5.23
CA LEU A 14 4.31 -6.31 -4.64
C LEU A 14 4.44 -5.96 -3.16
N ILE A 15 4.03 -6.88 -2.29
CA ILE A 15 4.05 -6.71 -0.84
C ILE A 15 5.04 -7.73 -0.28
N GLY A 16 6.14 -7.26 0.32
CA GLY A 16 7.18 -8.16 0.82
C GLY A 16 7.82 -9.07 -0.26
N GLY A 17 7.66 -8.73 -1.55
CA GLY A 17 8.12 -9.53 -2.69
C GLY A 17 7.06 -10.44 -3.32
N GLU A 18 5.86 -10.53 -2.75
CA GLU A 18 4.76 -11.33 -3.30
C GLU A 18 3.76 -10.44 -4.04
N ALA A 19 3.25 -10.92 -5.18
CA ALA A 19 2.19 -10.25 -5.91
C ALA A 19 0.85 -10.48 -5.20
N VAL A 20 0.31 -9.42 -4.61
CA VAL A 20 -0.95 -9.44 -3.86
C VAL A 20 -1.97 -8.56 -4.57
N PRO A 21 -3.15 -9.09 -4.94
CA PRO A 21 -4.22 -8.28 -5.50
C PRO A 21 -4.71 -7.29 -4.45
N CYS A 22 -4.51 -6.01 -4.71
CA CYS A 22 -4.85 -4.93 -3.78
C CYS A 22 -5.70 -3.86 -4.47
N ARG A 23 -6.51 -3.16 -3.67
CA ARG A 23 -7.23 -1.97 -4.10
C ARG A 23 -6.65 -0.75 -3.43
N TYR A 24 -5.97 0.06 -4.22
CA TYR A 24 -5.46 1.34 -3.78
C TYR A 24 -6.49 2.47 -3.93
N ARG A 25 -6.49 3.38 -2.97
CA ARG A 25 -7.26 4.62 -2.99
C ARG A 25 -6.44 5.71 -2.29
N TYR A 26 -6.47 6.92 -2.82
CA TYR A 26 -5.99 8.10 -2.10
C TYR A 26 -7.20 8.95 -1.75
N LYS A 27 -7.38 9.25 -0.45
CA LYS A 27 -8.54 10.00 0.07
C LYS A 27 -8.12 10.73 1.35
N ASP A 28 -8.60 11.95 1.55
CA ASP A 28 -8.33 12.75 2.75
C ASP A 28 -6.82 12.82 3.09
N ASP A 29 -6.00 13.08 2.07
CA ASP A 29 -4.53 13.12 2.15
C ASP A 29 -3.87 11.82 2.66
N THR A 30 -4.61 10.71 2.61
CA THR A 30 -4.20 9.42 3.13
C THR A 30 -4.16 8.38 2.01
N HIS A 31 -3.06 7.63 1.92
CA HIS A 31 -2.96 6.49 1.02
C HIS A 31 -3.56 5.25 1.69
N GLU A 32 -4.58 4.68 1.08
CA GLU A 32 -5.30 3.50 1.55
C GLU A 32 -5.06 2.33 0.60
N LEU A 33 -4.71 1.18 1.16
CA LEU A 33 -4.57 -0.07 0.45
C LEU A 33 -5.50 -1.10 1.08
N LYS A 34 -6.40 -1.67 0.28
CA LYS A 34 -7.23 -2.80 0.73
C LYS A 34 -6.70 -4.09 0.16
N ASN A 35 -6.72 -5.15 0.96
CA ASN A 35 -6.44 -6.52 0.51
C ASN A 35 -7.48 -7.50 1.08
N HIS A 36 -7.39 -8.74 0.63
CA HIS A 36 -8.11 -9.89 1.21
C HIS A 36 -7.19 -10.91 1.88
N SER A 37 -5.87 -10.74 1.76
CA SER A 37 -4.87 -11.71 2.22
C SER A 37 -4.56 -11.64 3.71
N GLY A 38 -4.93 -10.56 4.40
CA GLY A 38 -4.72 -10.42 5.83
C GLY A 38 -4.18 -9.06 6.26
N LEU A 39 -4.00 -8.90 7.57
CA LEU A 39 -3.35 -7.71 8.14
C LEU A 39 -1.87 -7.69 7.78
N LEU A 40 -1.44 -6.59 7.16
CA LEU A 40 -0.02 -6.33 6.92
C LEU A 40 0.61 -5.74 8.18
N ALA A 41 1.83 -6.14 8.50
CA ALA A 41 2.56 -5.55 9.61
C ALA A 41 2.93 -4.09 9.29
N GLN A 42 2.97 -3.25 10.32
CA GLN A 42 3.57 -1.91 10.18
C GLN A 42 5.04 -2.04 9.76
N GLY A 43 5.49 -1.17 8.85
CA GLY A 43 6.81 -1.27 8.23
C GLY A 43 6.86 -2.19 6.99
N THR A 44 5.75 -2.86 6.64
CA THR A 44 5.72 -3.69 5.42
C THR A 44 5.84 -2.80 4.19
N GLN A 45 6.84 -3.07 3.36
CA GLN A 45 7.03 -2.37 2.10
C GLN A 45 6.05 -2.91 1.04
N CYS A 46 5.32 -2.00 0.43
CA CYS A 46 4.38 -2.23 -0.65
C CYS A 46 4.84 -1.45 -1.88
N VAL A 47 4.99 -2.12 -3.02
CA VAL A 47 5.38 -1.48 -4.29
C VAL A 47 4.16 -1.41 -5.19
N HIS A 48 3.79 -0.19 -5.58
CA HIS A 48 2.74 0.05 -6.54
C HIS A 48 3.23 -0.36 -7.94
N PRO A 49 2.35 -0.88 -8.81
CA PRO A 49 2.70 -1.28 -10.19
C PRO A 49 3.29 -0.19 -11.10
N ASN A 50 3.37 1.07 -10.65
CA ASN A 50 4.05 2.16 -11.36
C ASN A 50 5.52 2.32 -10.93
N GLY A 51 5.98 1.51 -9.96
CA GLY A 51 7.32 1.58 -9.38
C GLY A 51 7.40 2.39 -8.07
N ASP A 52 6.34 3.08 -7.66
CA ASP A 52 6.35 3.83 -6.40
C ASP A 52 6.36 2.88 -5.20
N LYS A 53 7.15 3.22 -4.19
CA LYS A 53 7.26 2.45 -2.95
C LYS A 53 6.49 3.13 -1.84
N PHE A 54 5.85 2.32 -1.04
CA PHE A 54 5.07 2.73 0.11
C PHE A 54 5.40 1.84 1.30
N GLU A 55 5.24 2.38 2.50
CA GLU A 55 5.34 1.65 3.75
C GLU A 55 3.98 1.62 4.45
N VAL A 56 3.60 0.47 4.98
CA VAL A 56 2.40 0.35 5.81
C VAL A 56 2.65 1.01 7.16
N ILE A 57 1.90 2.05 7.49
CA ILE A 57 1.99 2.73 8.80
C ILE A 57 0.88 2.29 9.76
N ASN A 58 -0.22 1.78 9.23
CA ASN A 58 -1.33 1.27 10.03
C ASN A 58 -2.09 0.19 9.25
N SER A 59 -2.67 -0.77 9.97
CA SER A 59 -3.47 -1.84 9.41
C SER A 59 -4.67 -2.13 10.30
N GLN A 60 -5.85 -2.22 9.70
CA GLN A 60 -7.09 -2.53 10.40
C GLN A 60 -7.98 -3.46 9.59
N ARG A 61 -8.78 -4.27 10.29
CA ARG A 61 -9.79 -5.10 9.66
C ARG A 61 -11.01 -4.24 9.34
N PHE A 62 -11.34 -4.09 8.06
CA PHE A 62 -12.47 -3.26 7.63
C PHE A 62 -13.78 -4.04 7.67
N ASN A 63 -13.78 -5.32 7.26
CA ASN A 63 -14.93 -6.22 7.37
C ASN A 63 -14.45 -7.68 7.52
N THR A 64 -15.37 -8.65 7.39
CA THR A 64 -15.06 -10.08 7.60
C THR A 64 -13.95 -10.60 6.69
N SER A 65 -13.84 -10.10 5.45
CA SER A 65 -12.86 -10.58 4.46
C SER A 65 -11.88 -9.51 3.97
N THR A 66 -12.12 -8.23 4.24
CA THR A 66 -11.34 -7.10 3.74
C THR A 66 -10.55 -6.45 4.86
N TYR A 67 -9.27 -6.21 4.59
CA TYR A 67 -8.38 -5.45 5.45
C TYR A 67 -8.03 -4.13 4.76
N LEU A 68 -7.85 -3.08 5.56
CA LEU A 68 -7.51 -1.75 5.13
C LEU A 68 -6.19 -1.35 5.79
N HIS A 69 -5.24 -0.94 4.96
CA HIS A 69 -3.91 -0.52 5.35
C HIS A 69 -3.75 0.94 4.98
N THR A 70 -3.20 1.72 5.89
CA THR A 70 -2.74 3.07 5.61
C THR A 70 -1.29 3.00 5.20
N LEU A 71 -0.99 3.61 4.07
CA LEU A 71 0.34 3.67 3.47
C LEU A 71 0.92 5.07 3.62
N GLN A 72 2.25 5.13 3.66
CA GLN A 72 3.02 6.35 3.51
C GLN A 72 4.00 6.19 2.34
N PRO A 73 4.18 7.19 1.47
CA PRO A 73 5.18 7.12 0.41
C PRO A 73 6.58 6.96 1.01
N LEU A 74 7.32 5.96 0.55
CA LEU A 74 8.75 5.86 0.82
C LEU A 74 9.46 6.77 -0.16
N ASN A 75 9.85 7.96 0.31
CA ASN A 75 10.78 8.81 -0.44
C ASN A 75 12.16 8.13 -0.46
N ASP A 76 12.36 7.26 -1.45
CA ASP A 76 13.66 6.68 -1.83
C ASP A 76 14.50 7.69 -2.63
N LYS A 77 14.08 8.97 -2.68
CA LYS A 77 14.96 10.03 -3.17
C LYS A 77 16.07 10.18 -2.14
N PRO A 78 17.36 10.14 -2.55
CA PRO A 78 18.42 10.52 -1.64
C PRO A 78 18.04 11.89 -1.08
N LYS A 79 18.00 12.03 0.25
CA LYS A 79 18.07 13.36 0.85
C LYS A 79 19.27 14.01 0.17
N THR A 80 19.03 14.96 -0.74
CA THR A 80 20.10 15.82 -1.20
C THR A 80 20.59 16.48 0.07
N ASP A 81 21.73 16.01 0.56
CA ASP A 81 22.42 16.55 1.71
C ASP A 81 22.89 17.93 1.27
N TRP A 82 22.02 18.92 1.39
CA TRP A 82 22.38 20.32 1.26
C TRP A 82 23.10 20.70 2.56
N THR A 83 24.26 20.09 2.82
CA THR A 83 25.22 20.67 3.75
C THR A 83 25.85 21.86 3.03
N PRO A 84 25.57 23.12 3.42
CA PRO A 84 26.32 24.23 2.87
C PRO A 84 27.80 24.05 3.27
N GLN A 85 28.67 23.82 2.28
CA GLN A 85 30.11 23.89 2.51
C GLN A 85 30.44 25.34 2.90
N ARG A 86 31.16 25.47 4.01
CA ARG A 86 31.49 26.71 4.69
C ARG A 86 32.71 27.37 4.09
#